data_AF-A0A0S9SEB5-F1
#
_entry.id   AF-A0A0S9SEB5-F1
#
_cell.length_a   1.000
_cell.length_b   1.000
_cell.length_c   1.000
_cell.angle_alpha   90.00
_cell.angle_beta   90.00
_cell.angle_gamma   90.00
#
_symmetry.space_group_name_H-M   'P 1'
#
loop_
_entity.id
_entity.type
_entity.pdbx_description
1 polymer ?
#
loop_
_entity_poly.entity_id
_entity_poly.type
_entity_poly.pdbx_seq_one_letter_code
_entity_poly.pdbx_strand_id
1 'polypeptide(L)'
;MKTTPKRAAYTIETLSYSSTRLVRLGGRKVAILFPPLAAGGPYQLYPHPDTFRSLTFAGLPQPLRPEFMAFDSLEAVEAFLGIRSAAPARDALPLAA
;
A
#
# COMPACT_ATOMS: atom_id res chain seq x y z
N MET A 1 27.79 -14.14 11.31
CA MET A 1 27.00 -12.89 11.11
C MET A 1 25.62 -13.32 10.62
N LYS A 2 24.57 -13.11 11.43
CA LYS A 2 23.19 -13.41 11.01
C LYS A 2 22.81 -12.36 9.96
N THR A 3 22.67 -12.77 8.71
CA THR A 3 22.07 -11.95 7.66
C THR A 3 20.64 -11.64 8.08
N THR A 4 20.41 -10.45 8.64
CA THR A 4 19.06 -9.91 8.79
C THR A 4 18.42 -9.99 7.40
N PRO A 5 17.31 -10.72 7.19
CA PRO A 5 16.67 -10.74 5.90
C PRO A 5 16.33 -9.29 5.60
N LYS A 6 16.97 -8.72 4.56
CA LYS A 6 16.68 -7.36 4.10
C LYS A 6 15.18 -7.33 3.87
N ARG A 7 14.43 -6.72 4.80
CA ARG A 7 12.97 -6.61 4.69
C ARG A 7 12.72 -6.05 3.30
N ALA A 8 12.04 -6.83 2.46
CA ALA A 8 11.70 -6.36 1.13
C ALA A 8 10.96 -5.03 1.31
N ALA A 9 11.44 -3.99 0.64
CA ALA A 9 10.82 -2.67 0.72
C ALA A 9 9.66 -2.61 -0.26
N TYR A 10 8.61 -1.90 0.13
CA TYR A 10 7.50 -1.62 -0.76
C TYR A 10 7.88 -0.52 -1.76
N THR A 11 7.38 -0.61 -2.99
CA THR A 11 7.47 0.45 -3.99
C THR A 11 6.16 0.57 -4.76
N ILE A 12 5.86 1.78 -5.24
CA ILE A 12 4.70 2.07 -6.10
C ILE A 12 5.24 2.52 -7.46
N GLU A 13 4.96 1.74 -8.51
CA GLU A 13 5.34 2.06 -9.89
C GLU A 13 4.12 2.57 -10.66
N THR A 14 4.23 3.75 -11.28
CA THR A 14 3.18 4.27 -12.17
C THR A 14 3.33 3.64 -13.55
N LEU A 15 2.24 3.14 -14.12
CA LEU A 15 2.25 2.58 -15.48
C LEU A 15 2.20 3.73 -16.50
N SER A 16 3.09 3.74 -17.49
CA SER A 16 3.24 4.87 -18.43
C SER A 16 1.98 5.19 -19.26
N TYR A 17 1.02 4.27 -19.34
CA TYR A 17 -0.20 4.33 -20.15
C TYR A 17 -1.49 4.35 -19.31
N SER A 18 -1.39 4.40 -17.98
CA SER A 18 -2.56 4.42 -17.10
C SER A 18 -2.27 5.18 -15.81
N SER A 19 -3.29 5.85 -15.27
CA SER A 19 -3.23 6.44 -13.94
C SER A 19 -3.17 5.38 -12.82
N THR A 20 -3.40 4.10 -13.18
CA THR A 20 -3.23 2.93 -12.31
C THR A 20 -1.75 2.68 -11.99
N ARG A 21 -1.49 2.30 -10.75
CA ARG A 21 -0.13 2.05 -10.24
C ARG A 21 0.00 0.62 -9.74
N LEU A 22 1.22 0.12 -9.76
CA LEU A 22 1.56 -1.24 -9.35
C LEU A 22 2.36 -1.21 -8.04
N VAL A 23 1.89 -1.94 -7.04
CA VAL A 23 2.58 -2.07 -5.76
C VAL A 23 3.45 -3.32 -5.77
N ARG A 24 4.71 -3.15 -5.34
CA ARG A 24 5.70 -4.21 -5.30
C ARG A 24 6.34 -4.33 -3.94
N LEU A 25 6.73 -5.54 -3.59
CA LEU A 25 7.51 -5.87 -2.42
C LEU A 25 8.85 -6.45 -2.89
N GLY A 26 9.89 -5.61 -2.89
CA GLY A 26 11.15 -5.91 -3.58
C GLY A 26 10.94 -6.17 -5.07
N GLY A 27 11.30 -7.36 -5.55
CA GLY A 27 11.12 -7.74 -6.96
C GLY A 27 9.72 -8.23 -7.33
N ARG A 28 8.84 -8.47 -6.35
CA ARG A 28 7.54 -9.14 -6.57
C ARG A 28 6.42 -8.12 -6.67
N LYS A 29 5.51 -8.32 -7.62
CA LYS A 29 4.23 -7.61 -7.66
C LYS A 29 3.37 -8.15 -6.51
N VAL A 30 2.63 -7.29 -5.81
CA VAL A 30 1.77 -7.71 -4.67
C VAL A 30 0.34 -7.14 -4.74
N ALA A 31 0.16 -5.94 -5.30
CA ALA A 31 -1.15 -5.32 -5.46
C ALA A 31 -1.18 -4.29 -6.60
N ILE A 32 -2.38 -3.90 -7.00
CA ILE A 32 -2.66 -2.80 -7.92
C ILE A 32 -3.30 -1.68 -7.12
N LEU A 33 -2.86 -0.45 -7.36
CA LEU A 33 -3.40 0.76 -6.77
C LEU A 33 -4.14 1.54 -7.86
N PHE A 34 -5.46 1.62 -7.71
CA PHE A 34 -6.32 2.40 -8.59
C PHE A 34 -6.47 3.82 -8.04
N PRO A 35 -6.31 4.85 -8.90
CA PRO A 35 -6.62 6.21 -8.52
C PRO A 35 -8.13 6.41 -8.35
N PRO A 36 -8.56 7.49 -7.69
CA PRO A 36 -9.95 7.85 -7.59
C PRO A 36 -10.61 8.01 -8.97
N LEU A 37 -11.83 7.48 -9.13
CA LEU A 37 -12.62 7.68 -10.36
C LEU A 37 -13.19 9.11 -10.47
N ALA A 38 -13.32 9.81 -9.35
CA ALA A 38 -13.77 11.20 -9.28
C ALA A 38 -12.81 12.02 -8.40
N ALA A 39 -12.76 13.33 -8.63
CA ALA A 39 -11.96 14.24 -7.80
C ALA A 39 -12.43 14.16 -6.34
N GLY A 40 -11.49 13.88 -5.43
CA GLY A 40 -11.78 13.69 -3.99
C GLY A 40 -12.27 12.29 -3.60
N GLY A 41 -12.36 11.34 -4.54
CA GLY A 41 -12.67 9.95 -4.23
C GLY A 41 -11.48 9.21 -3.59
N PRO A 42 -11.70 7.99 -3.06
CA PRO A 42 -10.65 7.19 -2.45
C PRO A 42 -9.76 6.50 -3.50
N TYR A 43 -8.49 6.33 -3.16
CA TYR A 43 -7.60 5.36 -3.79
C TYR A 43 -8.00 3.95 -3.37
N GLN A 44 -7.94 3.00 -4.30
CA GLN A 44 -8.30 1.61 -4.03
C GLN A 44 -7.09 0.70 -4.23
N LEU A 45 -6.66 0.05 -3.16
CA LEU A 45 -5.61 -0.97 -3.20
C LEU A 45 -6.25 -2.35 -3.29
N TYR A 46 -5.88 -3.10 -4.32
CA TYR A 46 -6.46 -4.41 -4.61
C TYR A 46 -5.37 -5.41 -5.01
N PRO A 47 -5.23 -6.57 -4.34
CA PRO A 47 -4.51 -7.68 -4.93
C PRO A 47 -5.41 -8.28 -5.99
N HIS A 48 -4.93 -8.29 -7.23
CA HIS A 48 -5.71 -8.76 -8.35
C HIS A 48 -5.22 -10.15 -8.77
N PRO A 49 -5.63 -11.25 -8.10
CA PRO A 49 -5.22 -12.61 -8.45
C PRO A 49 -5.65 -12.95 -9.89
N ASP A 50 -6.77 -12.41 -10.38
CA ASP A 50 -7.19 -12.60 -11.77
C ASP A 50 -6.32 -11.89 -12.80
N THR A 51 -5.81 -10.69 -12.51
CA THR A 51 -4.91 -9.95 -13.42
C THR A 51 -3.50 -10.52 -13.35
N PHE A 52 -3.12 -11.06 -12.19
CA PHE A 52 -1.83 -11.66 -11.96
C PHE A 52 -2.03 -12.90 -11.09
N ARG A 53 -2.15 -14.10 -11.71
CA ARG A 53 -2.38 -15.38 -11.00
C ARG A 53 -1.41 -15.71 -9.87
N SER A 54 -0.26 -15.04 -9.83
CA SER A 54 0.75 -15.20 -8.79
C SER A 54 0.63 -14.18 -7.64
N LEU A 55 -0.36 -13.27 -7.68
CA LEU A 55 -0.61 -12.31 -6.62
C LEU A 55 -1.39 -12.95 -5.48
N THR A 56 -0.85 -12.80 -4.28
CA THR A 56 -1.50 -13.18 -3.03
C THR A 56 -1.39 -11.99 -2.08
N PHE A 57 -2.30 -11.92 -1.12
CA PHE A 57 -2.20 -11.00 0.02
C PHE A 57 -0.96 -11.23 0.90
N ALA A 58 -0.15 -12.27 0.63
CA ALA A 58 1.01 -12.62 1.43
C ALA A 58 2.07 -11.52 1.39
N GLY A 59 2.40 -11.01 2.57
CA GLY A 59 3.40 -9.96 2.79
C GLY A 59 2.78 -8.60 3.11
N LEU A 60 1.56 -8.31 2.65
CA LEU A 60 0.89 -7.03 2.92
C LEU A 60 0.61 -6.83 4.42
N PRO A 61 0.72 -5.58 4.92
CA PRO A 61 0.45 -5.29 6.33
C PRO A 61 -1.02 -5.58 6.68
N GLN A 62 -1.25 -6.22 7.83
CA GLN A 62 -2.60 -6.48 8.33
C GLN A 62 -3.17 -5.23 9.03
N PRO A 63 -4.50 -5.05 9.06
CA PRO A 63 -5.56 -5.98 8.62
C PRO A 63 -5.87 -5.87 7.13
N LEU A 64 -5.90 -7.00 6.43
CA LEU A 64 -6.29 -7.08 5.02
C LEU A 64 -7.80 -7.30 4.93
N ARG A 65 -8.50 -6.43 4.20
CA ARG A 65 -9.93 -6.59 3.91
C ARG A 65 -10.06 -7.46 2.65
N PRO A 66 -10.97 -8.45 2.63
CA PRO A 66 -11.15 -9.37 1.51
C PRO A 66 -11.69 -8.69 0.25
N GLU A 67 -12.38 -7.56 0.40
CA GLU A 67 -13.06 -6.89 -0.71
C GLU A 67 -12.15 -5.82 -1.33
N PHE A 68 -11.84 -4.72 -0.63
CA PHE A 68 -10.93 -3.67 -1.11
C PHE A 68 -10.36 -2.89 0.08
N MET A 69 -9.13 -2.39 -0.01
CA MET A 69 -8.64 -1.37 0.93
C MET A 69 -8.73 0.00 0.27
N ALA A 70 -9.65 0.82 0.78
CA ALA A 70 -9.81 2.20 0.37
C ALA A 70 -8.92 3.11 1.23
N PHE A 71 -8.31 4.11 0.59
CA PHE A 71 -7.45 5.10 1.23
C PHE A 71 -7.83 6.49 0.73
N ASP A 72 -7.90 7.47 1.63
CA ASP A 72 -8.29 8.85 1.28
C ASP A 72 -7.23 9.56 0.42
N SER A 73 -6.00 9.07 0.43
CA SER A 73 -4.90 9.68 -0.33
C SER A 73 -3.80 8.66 -0.68
N LEU A 74 -2.96 9.03 -1.64
CA LEU A 74 -1.75 8.27 -1.96
C LEU A 74 -0.80 8.17 -0.76
N GLU A 75 -0.69 9.24 0.04
CA GLU A 75 0.15 9.28 1.23
C GLU A 75 -0.30 8.24 2.27
N ALA A 76 -1.62 8.07 2.46
CA ALA A 76 -2.16 7.04 3.33
C ALA A 76 -1.80 5.62 2.85
N VAL A 77 -1.74 5.40 1.53
CA VAL A 77 -1.26 4.13 0.96
C VAL A 77 0.24 3.94 1.22
N GLU A 78 1.06 4.97 1.01
CA GLU A 78 2.50 4.91 1.27
C GLU A 78 2.80 4.64 2.75
N ALA A 79 2.03 5.26 3.66
CA ALA A 79 2.13 5.06 5.10
C ALA A 79 1.72 3.63 5.50
N PHE A 80 0.59 3.13 4.96
CA PHE A 80 0.14 1.76 5.17
C PHE A 80 1.19 0.73 4.72
N LEU A 81 1.83 0.96 3.56
CA LEU A 81 2.89 0.12 3.02
C LEU A 81 4.26 0.36 3.70
N GLY A 82 4.39 1.37 4.56
CA GLY A 82 5.66 1.74 5.19
C GLY A 82 6.74 2.21 4.22
N ILE A 83 6.36 2.73 3.04
CA ILE A 83 7.28 3.25 2.00
C ILE A 83 7.86 4.58 2.44
N ARG A 84 6.96 5.49 2.80
CA ARG A 84 7.30 6.62 3.64
C ARG A 84 6.95 6.16 5.04
N SER A 85 7.94 6.07 5.92
CA SER A 85 7.64 6.16 7.34
C SER A 85 6.93 7.49 7.49
N ALA A 86 5.59 7.47 7.50
CA ALA A 86 4.89 8.49 8.25
C ALA A 86 5.56 8.42 9.61
N ALA A 87 6.34 9.45 9.93
CA ALA A 87 6.73 9.66 11.31
C ALA A 87 5.44 9.44 12.11
N PRO A 88 5.43 8.56 13.12
CA PRO A 88 4.21 8.26 13.84
C PRO A 88 3.59 9.61 14.17
N ALA A 89 2.36 9.85 13.70
CA ALA A 89 1.60 11.00 14.12
C ALA A 89 1.58 10.88 15.64
N ARG A 90 2.47 11.65 16.30
CA ARG A 90 2.59 11.64 17.75
C ARG A 90 1.19 11.91 18.23
N ASP A 91 0.66 10.93 18.95
CA ASP A 91 -0.53 11.01 19.76
C ASP A 91 -0.93 12.46 20.02
N ALA A 92 -2.00 12.91 19.37
CA ALA A 92 -2.89 13.86 20.01
C ALA A 92 -3.65 13.08 21.10
N LEU A 93 -2.94 12.68 22.15
CA LEU A 93 -3.54 12.33 23.43
C LEU A 93 -4.06 13.65 24.03
N PRO A 94 -5.37 13.80 24.28
CA PRO A 94 -5.84 14.91 25.08
C PRO A 94 -5.50 14.56 26.53
N LEU A 95 -4.37 15.04 27.05
CA LEU A 95 -4.15 15.03 28.48
C LEU A 95 -4.71 16.33 29.06
N ALA A 96 -5.94 16.22 29.55
CA ALA A 96 -6.51 17.17 30.48
C ALA A 96 -5.55 17.37 31.67
N ALA A 97 -5.29 18.63 31.98
CA ALA A 97 -5.03 19.14 33.33
C ALA A 97 -5.41 20.62 33.36
#